data_AF-A0A0S4VKH0-F1
#
_entry.id   AF-A0A0S4VKH0-F1
#
_cell.length_a   1.000
_cell.length_b   1.000
_cell.length_c   1.000
_cell.angle_alpha   90.00
_cell.angle_beta   90.00
_cell.angle_gamma   90.00
#
_symmetry.space_group_name_H-M   'P 1'
#
loop_
_entity.id
_entity.type
_entity.pdbx_description
1 polymer ?
#
loop_
_entity_poly.entity_id
_entity_poly.type
_entity_poly.pdbx_seq_one_letter_code
_entity_poly.pdbx_strand_id
1 'polypeptide(L)' 'MFRLYETAQSSAQSVGFVKALRAQFKHKSLLVWDSTVRHNSRVVRKYLDSTRGAIQMALLPVYART' A
#
# COMPACT_ATOMS: atom_id res chain seq x y z
N MET A 1 5.90 10.10 10.51
CA MET A 1 4.67 10.93 10.51
C MET A 1 3.80 10.49 9.35
N PHE A 2 2.51 10.23 9.58
CA PHE A 2 1.55 9.85 8.54
C PHE A 2 1.13 11.11 7.76
N ARG A 3 1.09 11.03 6.42
CA ARG A 3 0.74 12.15 5.55
C ARG A 3 -0.07 11.64 4.37
N LEU A 4 -1.17 12.32 4.07
CA LEU A 4 -1.92 12.16 2.83
C LEU A 4 -1.22 12.99 1.75
N TYR A 5 -1.00 12.41 0.58
CA TYR A 5 -0.39 13.12 -0.54
C TYR A 5 -1.48 13.49 -1.54
N GLU A 6 -1.52 14.75 -1.95
CA GLU A 6 -2.54 15.30 -2.87
C GLU A 6 -2.27 14.99 -4.34
N THR A 7 -1.07 14.51 -4.70
CA THR A 7 -0.65 14.31 -6.10
C THR A 7 -0.30 12.86 -6.42
N ALA A 8 -0.11 12.57 -7.72
CA ALA A 8 0.26 11.25 -8.22
C ALA A 8 1.52 10.72 -7.52
N GLN A 9 1.34 9.67 -6.70
CA GLN A 9 2.41 9.14 -5.88
C GLN A 9 3.37 8.26 -6.65
N SER A 10 4.67 8.46 -6.40
CA SER A 10 5.72 7.53 -6.81
C SER A 10 5.67 6.25 -5.97
N SER A 11 6.19 5.15 -6.53
CA SER A 11 6.26 3.87 -5.80
C SER A 11 7.06 3.94 -4.49
N ALA A 12 8.07 4.81 -4.40
CA ALA A 12 8.84 5.02 -3.19
C ALA A 12 8.01 5.73 -2.10
N GLN A 13 7.20 6.72 -2.47
CA GLN A 13 6.27 7.39 -1.56
C GLN A 13 5.19 6.44 -1.06
N SER A 14 4.70 5.54 -1.92
CA SER A 14 3.77 4.48 -1.50
C SER A 14 4.36 3.58 -0.41
N VAL A 15 5.63 3.15 -0.56
CA VAL A 15 6.31 2.38 0.51
C VAL A 15 6.48 3.19 1.79
N GLY A 16 6.83 4.48 1.68
CA GLY A 16 6.92 5.39 2.83
C GLY A 16 5.59 5.54 3.57
N PHE A 17 4.50 5.65 2.84
CA PHE A 17 3.15 5.70 3.37
C PHE A 17 2.79 4.41 4.12
N VAL A 18 3.00 3.23 3.52
CA VAL A 18 2.69 1.95 4.17
C VAL A 18 3.56 1.75 5.42
N LYS A 19 4.84 2.18 5.40
CA LYS A 19 5.70 2.19 6.60
C LYS A 19 5.12 3.07 7.72
N ALA A 20 4.69 4.28 7.39
CA ALA A 20 4.10 5.21 8.35
C ALA A 20 2.76 4.68 8.90
N LEU A 21 1.93 4.10 8.04
CA LEU A 21 0.67 3.45 8.40
C LEU A 21 0.92 2.31 9.40
N ARG A 22 1.92 1.45 9.15
CA ARG A 22 2.27 0.36 10.07
C ARG A 22 2.83 0.84 11.40
N ALA A 23 3.57 1.94 11.40
CA ALA A 23 4.08 2.52 12.64
C ALA A 23 2.93 3.02 13.54
N GLN A 24 1.84 3.48 12.93
CA GLN A 24 0.66 3.97 13.62
C GLN A 24 -0.30 2.84 14.02
N PHE A 25 -0.49 1.84 13.15
CA PHE A 25 -1.36 0.69 13.38
C PHE A 25 -0.52 -0.58 13.60
N LYS A 26 -0.35 -0.97 14.86
CA LYS A 26 0.50 -2.10 15.27
C LYS A 26 -0.15 -3.48 15.12
N HIS A 27 -1.36 -3.55 14.58
CA HIS A 27 -2.12 -4.79 14.40
C HIS A 27 -2.04 -5.29 12.96
N LYS A 28 -2.28 -6.59 12.77
CA LYS A 28 -2.40 -7.17 11.42
C LYS A 28 -3.49 -6.43 10.66
N SER A 29 -3.12 -5.87 9.51
CA SER A 29 -4.00 -4.98 8.76
C SER A 29 -4.17 -5.50 7.33
N LEU A 30 -5.43 -5.50 6.86
CA LEU A 30 -5.75 -5.77 5.46
C LEU A 30 -5.77 -4.43 4.72
N LEU A 31 -4.86 -4.30 3.77
CA LEU A 31 -4.74 -3.14 2.90
C LEU A 31 -5.46 -3.42 1.58
N VAL A 32 -6.64 -2.84 1.42
CA VAL A 32 -7.37 -2.86 0.14
C VAL A 32 -6.77 -1.77 -0.75
N TRP A 33 -6.25 -2.17 -1.90
CA TRP A 33 -5.42 -1.31 -2.75
C TRP A 33 -5.92 -1.33 -4.19
N ASP A 34 -6.13 -0.15 -4.78
CA ASP A 34 -6.55 -0.03 -6.18
C ASP A 34 -5.42 -0.51 -7.12
N SER A 35 -5.80 -1.30 -8.12
CA SER A 35 -4.91 -2.07 -9.00
C SER A 35 -4.34 -1.26 -10.16
N THR A 36 -4.31 0.07 -10.05
CA THR A 36 -3.67 0.97 -11.02
C THR A 36 -2.15 0.69 -11.11
N VAL A 37 -1.57 0.80 -12.31
CA VAL A 37 -0.19 0.33 -12.63
C VAL A 37 0.90 0.92 -11.71
N ARG A 38 0.71 2.15 -11.21
CA ARG A 38 1.64 2.82 -10.26
C ARG A 38 1.66 2.17 -8.88
N HIS A 39 0.53 1.57 -8.50
CA HIS A 39 0.25 1.00 -7.20
C HIS A 39 0.64 -0.48 -7.12
N ASN A 40 0.80 -1.14 -8.28
CA ASN A 40 1.24 -2.53 -8.40
C ASN A 40 2.73 -2.66 -8.76
N SER A 41 3.55 -1.70 -8.37
CA SER A 41 4.97 -1.74 -8.72
C SER A 41 5.71 -2.82 -7.95
N ARG A 42 6.75 -3.38 -8.58
CA ARG A 42 7.60 -4.44 -8.00
C ARG A 42 8.21 -4.03 -6.65
N VAL A 43 8.46 -2.74 -6.46
CA VAL A 43 9.03 -2.18 -5.23
C VAL A 43 8.04 -2.27 -4.06
N VAL A 44 6.76 -1.96 -4.31
CA VAL A 44 5.70 -2.03 -3.29
C VAL A 44 5.44 -3.48 -2.90
N ARG A 45 5.34 -4.41 -3.87
CA ARG A 45 5.22 -5.86 -3.61
C ARG A 45 6.37 -6.40 -2.77
N LYS A 46 7.62 -6.11 -3.16
CA LYS A 46 8.80 -6.56 -2.41
C LYS A 46 8.79 -6.06 -0.96
N TYR A 47 8.30 -4.84 -0.72
CA TYR A 47 8.14 -4.32 0.64
C TYR A 47 7.04 -5.07 1.41
N LEU A 48 5.88 -5.33 0.80
CA LEU A 48 4.79 -6.06 1.45
C LEU A 48 5.18 -7.49 1.80
N ASP A 49 5.87 -8.20 0.91
CA ASP A 49 6.41 -9.54 1.17
C ASP A 49 7.36 -9.53 2.37
N SER A 50 8.17 -8.47 2.50
CA SER A 50 9.08 -8.30 3.65
C SER A 50 8.34 -8.11 4.99
N THR A 51 7.06 -7.76 4.97
CA THR A 51 6.25 -7.62 6.20
C THR A 51 5.76 -8.95 6.75
N ARG A 52 6.04 -10.08 6.09
CA ARG A 52 5.70 -11.45 6.55
C ARG A 52 4.23 -11.61 6.97
N GLY A 53 3.32 -10.99 6.22
CA GLY A 53 1.87 -11.08 6.48
C GLY A 53 1.37 -10.18 7.61
N ALA A 54 2.20 -9.27 8.16
CA ALA A 54 1.70 -8.20 9.03
C ALA A 54 0.80 -7.22 8.27
N ILE A 55 1.02 -7.09 6.96
CA ILE A 55 0.15 -6.36 6.04
C ILE A 55 -0.19 -7.31 4.91
N GLN A 56 -1.48 -7.60 4.74
CA GLN A 56 -1.99 -8.32 3.58
C GLN A 56 -2.54 -7.31 2.58
N MET A 57 -2.26 -7.52 1.30
CA MET A 57 -2.80 -6.66 0.24
C MET A 57 -3.87 -7.41 -0.54
N ALA A 58 -5.04 -6.78 -0.69
CA ALA A 58 -6.08 -7.22 -1.59
C ALA A 58 -6.21 -6.20 -2.73
N LEU A 59 -6.25 -6.69 -3.97
CA LEU A 59 -6.51 -5.85 -5.13
C LEU A 59 -8.01 -5.66 -5.30
N LEU A 60 -8.43 -4.42 -5.52
CA LEU A 60 -9.81 -4.16 -5.89
C LEU A 60 -10.12 -4.80 -7.26
N PRO A 61 -11.24 -5.56 -7.37
CA PRO A 61 -11.68 -6.07 -8.64
C PRO A 61 -12.06 -4.92 -9.58
N VAL A 62 -11.91 -5.15 -10.88
CA VAL A 62 -12.00 -4.11 -11.92
C VAL A 62 -13.33 -3.35 -11.88
N TYR A 63 -14.43 -4.03 -11.53
CA TYR A 63 -15.78 -3.46 -11.48
C TYR A 63 -16.02 -2.49 -10.31
N ALA A 64 -15.16 -2.46 -9.29
CA ALA A 64 -15.30 -1.60 -8.12
C ALA A 64 -14.61 -0.23 -8.28
N ARG A 65 -14.16 0.10 -9.51
CA ARG A 65 -13.46 1.37 -9.83
C ARG A 65 -14.38 2.47 -10.39
N THR A 66 -15.69 2.24 -10.38
CA THR A 66 -16.70 3.13 -10.97
C THR A 66 -17.07 4.27 -10.03
#